data_AF-A0A842AQW0-F1
#
_entry.id   AF-A0A842AQW0-F1
#
_cell.length_a   1.000
_cell.length_b   1.000
_cell.length_c   1.000
_cell.angle_alpha   90.00
_cell.angle_beta   90.00
_cell.angle_gamma   90.00
#
_symmetry.space_group_name_H-M   'P 1'
#
loop_
_entity.id
_entity.type
_entity.pdbx_description
1 polymer ?
#
loop_
_entity_poly.entity_id
_entity_poly.type
_entity_poly.pdbx_seq_one_letter_code
_entity_poly.pdbx_strand_id
1 'polypeptide(L)' 'MTKVTLSINGMVQSSPAFVQPDGSYQYYIKNLNLKATDDVKVIGMDARGNVLDTAGVTIIN' A
#
# COMPACT_ATOMS: atom_id res chain seq x y z
N MET A 1 6.00 14.97 -3.04
CA MET A 1 6.46 13.60 -2.74
C MET A 1 5.30 12.66 -2.94
N THR A 2 5.48 11.62 -3.76
CA THR A 2 4.50 10.56 -3.96
C THR A 2 4.46 9.64 -2.74
N LYS A 3 3.30 9.04 -2.53
CA LYS A 3 3.02 8.19 -1.37
C LYS A 3 2.37 6.90 -1.83
N VAL A 4 2.53 5.86 -1.05
CA VAL A 4 1.82 4.60 -1.22
C VAL A 4 1.09 4.27 0.08
N THR A 5 -0.13 3.77 -0.02
CA THR A 5 -0.84 3.17 1.11
C THR A 5 -1.33 1.77 0.75
N LEU A 6 -1.66 0.97 1.76
CA LEU A 6 -2.30 -0.32 1.56
C LEU A 6 -3.79 -0.24 1.83
N SER A 7 -4.56 -1.02 1.09
CA SER A 7 -5.92 -1.41 1.44
C SER A 7 -5.92 -2.91 1.69
N ILE A 8 -6.51 -3.33 2.80
CA ILE A 8 -6.64 -4.74 3.17
C ILE A 8 -8.11 -5.01 3.41
N ASN A 9 -8.72 -5.90 2.63
CA ASN A 9 -10.15 -6.21 2.68
C ASN A 9 -11.03 -4.95 2.60
N GLY A 10 -10.63 -3.98 1.78
CA GLY A 10 -11.32 -2.69 1.61
C GLY A 10 -10.97 -1.62 2.64
N MET A 11 -10.24 -1.95 3.72
CA MET A 11 -9.80 -0.98 4.72
C MET A 11 -8.48 -0.33 4.32
N VAL A 12 -8.54 0.95 3.91
CA VAL A 12 -7.35 1.76 3.62
C VAL A 12 -6.61 2.08 4.92
N GLN A 13 -5.32 1.78 4.94
CA GLN A 13 -4.45 2.02 6.07
C GLN A 13 -4.07 3.51 6.14
N SER A 14 -3.98 4.02 7.37
CA SER A 14 -3.78 5.46 7.64
C SER A 14 -2.32 5.91 7.54
N SER A 15 -1.36 4.99 7.55
CA SER A 15 0.07 5.29 7.57
C SER A 15 0.72 5.05 6.21
N PRO A 16 0.75 6.05 5.29
CA PRO A 16 1.39 5.88 4.00
C PRO A 16 2.90 5.72 4.12
N ALA A 17 3.51 4.98 3.21
CA ALA A 17 4.95 5.02 2.98
C ALA A 17 5.29 6.03 1.88
N PHE A 18 6.49 6.60 1.95
CA PHE A 18 6.99 7.51 0.92
C PHE A 18 7.74 6.74 -0.15
N VAL A 19 7.56 7.15 -1.39
CA VAL A 19 8.35 6.63 -2.51
C VAL A 19 9.69 7.37 -2.53
N GLN A 20 10.78 6.61 -2.56
CA GLN A 20 12.14 7.13 -2.65
C GLN A 20 12.42 7.68 -4.06
N PRO A 21 13.48 8.52 -4.23
CA PRO A 21 13.83 9.07 -5.53
C PRO A 21 14.12 8.02 -6.62
N ASP A 22 14.56 6.82 -6.22
CA ASP A 22 14.81 5.67 -7.11
C ASP A 22 13.52 4.88 -7.45
N GLY A 23 12.36 5.33 -6.98
CA GLY A 23 11.07 4.68 -7.17
C GLY A 23 10.77 3.55 -6.20
N SER A 24 11.72 3.18 -5.34
CA SER A 24 11.52 2.14 -4.33
C SER A 24 10.67 2.63 -3.17
N TYR A 25 9.97 1.73 -2.50
CA TYR A 25 9.26 2.01 -1.26
C TYR A 25 9.21 0.75 -0.40
N GLN A 26 9.06 0.94 0.91
CA GLN A 26 8.83 -0.15 1.85
C GLN A 26 7.64 0.20 2.72
N TYR A 27 6.69 -0.72 2.82
CA TYR A 27 5.48 -0.54 3.62
C TYR A 27 5.48 -1.57 4.74
N TYR A 28 5.70 -1.11 5.98
CA TYR A 28 5.73 -1.99 7.14
C TYR A 28 4.33 -2.14 7.73
N ILE A 29 3.88 -3.37 7.85
CA ILE A 29 2.58 -3.72 8.40
C ILE A 29 2.79 -4.40 9.75
N LYS A 30 2.54 -3.67 10.84
CA LYS A 30 2.63 -4.26 12.18
C LYS A 30 1.35 -5.03 12.50
N ASN A 31 1.47 -6.29 12.88
CA ASN A 31 0.42 -7.08 13.53
C ASN A 31 -0.92 -7.27 12.77
N LEU A 32 -0.94 -7.29 11.43
CA LEU A 32 -2.21 -7.52 10.70
C LEU A 32 -2.58 -8.99 10.43
N ASN A 33 -1.77 -9.98 10.84
CA ASN A 33 -2.04 -11.41 10.63
C ASN A 33 -2.55 -11.72 9.20
N LEU A 34 -1.89 -11.12 8.19
CA LEU A 34 -2.28 -11.23 6.79
C LEU A 34 -2.35 -12.70 6.37
N LYS A 35 -3.38 -13.02 5.60
CA LYS A 35 -3.63 -14.33 5.03
C LYS A 35 -3.53 -14.25 3.52
N ALA A 36 -3.19 -15.37 2.89
CA ALA A 36 -3.23 -15.52 1.43
C ALA A 36 -4.62 -15.23 0.83
N THR A 37 -5.68 -15.28 1.64
CA THR A 37 -7.07 -14.99 1.24
C THR A 37 -7.46 -13.53 1.35
N ASP A 38 -6.63 -12.67 1.95
CA ASP A 38 -6.95 -11.25 2.10
C ASP A 38 -6.84 -10.51 0.76
N ASP A 39 -7.81 -9.63 0.48
CA ASP A 39 -7.74 -8.72 -0.66
C ASP A 39 -6.82 -7.55 -0.32
N VAL A 40 -5.54 -7.65 -0.73
CA VAL A 40 -4.53 -6.63 -0.47
C VAL A 40 -4.27 -5.82 -1.74
N LYS A 41 -4.36 -4.50 -1.62
CA LYS A 41 -4.08 -3.55 -2.71
C LYS A 41 -3.09 -2.50 -2.26
N VAL A 42 -2.15 -2.14 -3.14
CA VAL A 42 -1.31 -0.96 -3.01
C VAL A 42 -1.97 0.18 -3.79
N ILE A 43 -2.09 1.33 -3.16
CA ILE A 43 -2.65 2.55 -3.74
C ILE A 43 -1.55 3.59 -3.81
N GLY A 44 -1.13 3.93 -5.03
CA GLY A 44 -0.17 4.99 -5.30
C GLY A 44 -0.86 6.35 -5.41
N MET A 45 -0.32 7.37 -4.75
CA MET A 45 -0.89 8.72 -4.71
C MET A 45 0.15 9.80 -4.97
N ASP A 46 -0.31 10.91 -5.54
CA ASP A 46 0.49 12.12 -5.68
C ASP A 46 0.64 12.89 -4.35
N ALA A 47 1.37 14.01 -4.39
CA ALA A 47 1.59 14.84 -3.20
C ALA A 47 0.31 15.51 -2.66
N ARG A 48 -0.74 15.61 -3.47
CA ARG A 48 -2.04 16.20 -3.14
C ARG A 48 -3.05 15.15 -2.65
N GLY A 49 -2.68 13.87 -2.69
CA GLY A 49 -3.54 12.75 -2.29
C GLY A 49 -4.42 12.21 -3.42
N ASN A 50 -4.19 12.62 -4.67
CA ASN A 50 -4.90 12.03 -5.80
C ASN A 50 -4.37 10.64 -6.07
N VAL A 51 -5.26 9.67 -6.28
CA VAL A 51 -4.89 8.31 -6.67
C VAL A 51 -4.34 8.34 -8.09
N LEU A 52 -3.13 7.80 -8.24
CA LEU A 52 -2.45 7.64 -9.53
C LEU A 52 -2.66 6.23 -10.09
N ASP A 53 -2.57 5.22 -9.22
CA ASP A 53 -2.70 3.81 -9.59
C ASP A 53 -3.13 2.95 -8.40
N THR A 54 -3.69 1.78 -8.69
CA THR A 54 -4.01 0.75 -7.70
C THR A 54 -3.63 -0.62 -8.24
N ALA A 55 -2.77 -1.34 -7.50
CA ALA A 55 -2.29 -2.65 -7.87
C ALA A 55 -2.67 -3.69 -6.81
N GLY A 56 -3.12 -4.87 -7.25
CA GLY A 56 -3.36 -6.01 -6.36
C GLY A 56 -2.06 -6.68 -5.93
N VAL A 57 -2.03 -7.19 -4.70
CA VAL A 57 -0.89 -7.92 -4.14
C VAL A 57 -1.34 -9.32 -3.73
N THR A 58 -0.65 -10.33 -4.22
CA THR A 58 -0.84 -11.72 -3.77
C THR A 58 0.04 -11.98 -2.56
N ILE A 59 -0.58 -12.36 -1.44
CA ILE A 59 0.13 -12.80 -0.24
C ILE A 59 0.45 -14.28 -0.37
N ILE A 60 1.74 -14.61 -0.38
CA ILE A 60 2.26 -15.98 -0.30
C ILE A 60 2.78 -16.21 1.13
N ASN A 61 2.46 -17.37 1.69
CA ASN A 61 2.92 -17.80 3.02
C ASN A 61 3.88 -18.98 2.89
#